data_AF-P81700-F1
#
_entry.id   AF-P81700-F1
#
_cell.length_a   1.000
_cell.length_b   1.000
_cell.length_c   1.000
_cell.angle_alpha   90.00
_cell.angle_beta   90.00
_cell.angle_gamma   90.00
#
_symmetry.space_group_name_H-M   'P 1'
#
loop_
_entity.id
_entity.type
_entity.pdbx_description
1 polymer ?
#
loop_
_entity_poly.entity_id
_entity_poly.type
_entity_poly.pdbx_seq_one_letter_code
_entity_poly.pdbx_strand_id
1 'polypeptide(L)' 'LVFDPSCAGVYDRVLLGKLNRLCDDCYNVFREPNVATECRSNCFYNLAFVQCLEYLLPPSLHEEYQANVQMV' A
#
# COMPACT_ATOMS: atom_id res chain seq x y z
N LEU A 1 -0.27 -10.43 -8.64
CA LEU A 1 -1.30 -9.64 -7.94
C LEU A 1 -2.26 -10.61 -7.28
N VAL A 2 -2.10 -10.87 -5.98
CA VAL A 2 -3.08 -11.62 -5.20
C VAL A 2 -4.16 -10.63 -4.81
N PHE A 3 -5.38 -10.84 -5.30
CA PHE A 3 -6.55 -10.06 -4.89
C PHE A 3 -7.03 -10.59 -3.55
N ASP A 4 -7.13 -9.73 -2.54
CA ASP A 4 -7.77 -10.05 -1.27
C ASP A 4 -9.22 -9.53 -1.31
N PRO A 5 -10.23 -10.42 -1.38
CA PRO A 5 -11.64 -10.02 -1.41
C PRO A 5 -12.11 -9.31 -0.14
N SER A 6 -11.36 -9.40 0.97
CA SER A 6 -11.71 -8.69 2.20
C SER A 6 -11.48 -7.18 2.11
N CYS A 7 -10.60 -6.75 1.20
CA CYS A 7 -10.24 -5.34 0.94
C CYS A 7 -11.15 -4.71 -0.12
N ALA A 8 -12.44 -5.06 -0.11
CA ALA A 8 -13.39 -4.77 -1.17
C ALA A 8 -14.46 -3.74 -0.78
N GLY A 9 -14.15 -2.79 0.11
CA GLY A 9 -15.09 -1.71 0.50
C GLY A 9 -15.65 -1.00 -0.73
N VAL A 10 -14.76 -0.43 -1.56
CA VAL A 10 -15.06 0.04 -2.91
C VAL A 10 -14.08 -0.63 -3.86
N TYR A 11 -14.55 -1.49 -4.77
CA TYR A 11 -13.70 -2.14 -5.77
C TYR A 11 -13.22 -1.12 -6.83
N ASP A 12 -12.34 -0.20 -6.41
CA ASP A 12 -11.63 0.71 -7.30
C ASP A 12 -10.27 0.08 -7.65
N ARG A 13 -10.21 -0.50 -8.85
CA ARG A 13 -8.99 -1.12 -9.39
C ARG A 13 -7.83 -0.13 -9.53
N VAL A 14 -8.13 1.15 -9.80
CA VAL A 14 -7.13 2.19 -9.97
C VAL A 14 -6.51 2.53 -8.62
N LEU A 15 -7.35 2.72 -7.61
CA LEU A 15 -6.94 2.91 -6.22
C LEU A 15 -6.06 1.75 -5.72
N LEU A 16 -6.55 0.52 -5.86
CA LEU A 16 -5.83 -0.68 -5.43
C LEU A 16 -4.50 -0.83 -6.19
N GLY A 17 -4.47 -0.45 -7.47
CA GLY A 17 -3.24 -0.41 -8.27
C GLY A 17 -2.20 0.58 -7.73
N LYS A 18 -2.63 1.79 -7.33
CA LYS A 18 -1.74 2.80 -6.72
C LYS A 18 -1.13 2.28 -5.40
N LEU A 19 -1.95 1.73 -4.51
CA LEU A 19 -1.47 1.22 -3.21
C LEU A 19 -0.54 0.02 -3.37
N ASN A 20 -0.86 -0.90 -4.29
CA ASN A 20 0.02 -2.03 -4.60
C ASN A 20 1.37 -1.59 -5.15
N ARG A 21 1.40 -0.55 -5.97
CA ARG A 21 2.64 -0.03 -6.56
C ARG A 21 3.59 0.50 -5.50
N LEU A 22 3.08 1.20 -4.48
CA LEU A 22 3.90 1.63 -3.35
C LEU A 22 4.60 0.43 -2.68
N CYS A 23 3.87 -0.67 -2.46
CA CYS A 23 4.45 -1.87 -1.85
C CYS A 23 5.50 -2.56 -2.74
N ASP A 24 5.32 -2.57 -4.07
CA ASP A 24 6.30 -3.11 -5.02
C ASP A 24 7.56 -2.23 -5.08
N ASP A 25 7.38 -0.91 -5.13
CA ASP A 25 8.49 0.04 -5.12
C ASP A 25 9.28 -0.06 -3.80
N CYS A 26 8.59 -0.30 -2.68
CA CYS A 26 9.19 -0.49 -1.37
C CYS A 26 10.02 -1.78 -1.30
N TYR A 27 9.47 -2.88 -1.83
CA TYR A 27 10.22 -4.12 -2.02
C TYR A 27 11.49 -3.90 -2.86
N ASN A 28 11.42 -3.10 -3.93
CA ASN A 28 12.58 -2.84 -4.79
C ASN A 28 13.71 -2.06 -4.07
N VAL A 29 13.35 -1.23 -3.08
CA VAL A 29 14.30 -0.50 -2.24
C VAL A 29 14.91 -1.40 -1.17
N PHE A 30 14.09 -2.03 -0.31
CA PHE A 30 14.58 -2.80 0.83
C PHE A 30 15.13 -4.17 0.42
N ARG A 31 14.66 -4.72 -0.71
CA ARG A 31 15.00 -6.05 -1.25
C ARG A 31 14.73 -7.20 -0.27
N GLU A 32 13.80 -6.98 0.66
CA GLU A 32 13.35 -7.98 1.62
C GLU A 32 12.06 -8.65 1.13
N PRO A 33 12.01 -9.99 1.02
CA PRO A 33 10.92 -10.69 0.34
C PRO A 33 9.54 -10.47 0.96
N ASN A 34 9.48 -10.18 2.25
CA ASN A 34 8.21 -10.03 2.97
C ASN A 34 7.64 -8.62 2.92
N VAL A 35 8.43 -7.58 2.62
CA VAL A 35 8.00 -6.17 2.65
C VAL A 35 6.77 -5.95 1.78
N ALA A 36 6.77 -6.50 0.56
CA ALA A 36 5.65 -6.35 -0.36
C ALA A 36 4.37 -7.03 0.16
N THR A 37 4.52 -8.17 0.85
CA THR A 37 3.40 -8.95 1.40
C THR A 37 2.85 -8.31 2.67
N GLU A 38 3.73 -7.90 3.57
CA GLU A 38 3.39 -7.19 4.81
C GLU A 38 2.72 -5.85 4.52
N CYS A 39 3.27 -5.07 3.58
CA CYS A 39 2.69 -3.81 3.15
C CYS A 39 1.24 -3.94 2.66
N ARG A 40 0.89 -5.04 1.97
CA ARG A 40 -0.49 -5.31 1.47
C ARG A 40 -1.42 -5.93 2.51
N SER A 41 -0.87 -6.44 3.60
CA SER A 41 -1.64 -7.15 4.61
C SER A 41 -2.66 -6.23 5.28
N ASN A 42 -3.76 -6.80 5.78
CA ASN A 42 -4.81 -6.05 6.46
C ASN A 42 -5.29 -4.83 5.65
N CYS A 43 -5.41 -4.97 4.33
CA CYS A 43 -5.83 -3.89 3.43
C CYS A 43 -5.00 -2.61 3.58
N PHE A 44 -3.67 -2.76 3.66
CA PHE A 44 -2.73 -1.65 3.86
C PHE A 44 -2.82 -0.95 5.24
N TYR A 45 -3.70 -1.40 6.14
CA TYR A 45 -3.76 -0.95 7.53
C TYR A 45 -2.73 -1.67 8.40
N ASN A 46 -1.46 -1.38 8.14
CA ASN A 46 -0.34 -1.94 8.87
C ASN A 46 0.82 -0.92 8.90
N LEU A 47 1.78 -1.13 9.80
CA LEU A 47 2.92 -0.23 9.95
C LEU A 47 3.88 -0.28 8.75
N ALA A 48 4.01 -1.41 8.07
CA ALA A 48 4.90 -1.55 6.92
C ALA A 48 4.47 -0.62 5.77
N PHE A 49 3.17 -0.48 5.51
CA PHE A 49 2.65 0.46 4.53
C PHE A 49 3.02 1.91 4.86
N VAL A 50 2.86 2.32 6.13
CA VAL A 50 3.20 3.67 6.60
C VAL A 50 4.70 3.93 6.43
N GLN A 51 5.55 2.97 6.78
CA GLN A 51 6.99 3.08 6.59
C GLN A 51 7.39 3.20 5.12
N CYS A 52 6.77 2.40 4.24
CA CYS A 52 6.99 2.49 2.80
C CYS A 52 6.59 3.87 2.25
N LEU A 53 5.45 4.40 2.72
CA LEU A 53 4.94 5.71 2.36
C LEU A 53 5.89 6.83 2.80
N GLU A 54 6.39 6.79 4.03
CA GLU A 54 7.36 7.75 4.56
C GLU A 54 8.71 7.70 3.85
N TYR A 55 9.16 6.51 3.46
CA TYR A 55 10.45 6.33 2.81
C TYR A 55 10.45 6.71 1.33
N LEU A 56 9.34 6.45 0.61
CA LEU A 56 9.29 6.59 -0.85
C LEU A 56 8.60 7.86 -1.33
N LEU A 57 7.66 8.41 -0.55
CA LEU A 57 6.84 9.52 -0.99
C LEU A 57 7.15 10.79 -0.20
N PRO A 58 7.13 11.97 -0.86
CA PRO A 58 7.22 13.23 -0.16
C PRO A 58 6.00 13.42 0.78
N PRO A 59 6.16 14.14 1.90
CA PRO A 59 5.09 14.37 2.88
C PRO A 59 3.79 14.92 2.28
N SER A 60 3.87 15.70 1.20
CA SER A 60 2.71 16.27 0.50
C SER A 60 1.76 15.24 -0.11
N LEU A 61 2.19 13.99 -0.30
CA LEU A 61 1.36 12.90 -0.83
C LEU A 61 0.83 11.96 0.25
N HIS A 62 1.27 12.12 1.49
CA HIS A 62 0.96 11.19 2.59
C HIS A 62 -0.54 11.18 2.88
N GLU A 63 -1.17 12.35 2.95
CA GLU A 63 -2.61 12.48 3.21
C GLU A 63 -3.46 11.81 2.12
N GLU A 64 -3.08 11.94 0.83
CA GLU A 64 -3.79 11.28 -0.27
C GLU A 64 -3.76 9.76 -0.09
N TYR A 65 -2.57 9.19 0.15
CA TYR A 65 -2.42 7.75 0.30
C TYR A 65 -3.11 7.23 1.58
N GLN A 66 -3.07 7.97 2.67
CA GLN A 66 -3.76 7.60 3.91
C GLN A 66 -5.29 7.61 3.74
N ALA A 67 -5.85 8.61 3.04
CA ALA A 67 -7.27 8.66 2.71
C ALA A 67 -7.67 7.52 1.76
N ASN A 68 -6.80 7.19 0.81
CA ASN A 68 -6.98 6.10 -0.13
C ASN A 68 -7.10 4.73 0.57
N VAL A 69 -6.30 4.47 1.61
CA VAL A 69 -6.41 3.25 2.42
C VAL A 69 -7.78 3.15 3.12
N GLN A 70 -8.41 4.29 3.45
CA GLN A 70 -9.74 4.32 4.08
C GLN A 70 -10.90 3.90 3.17
N MET A 71 -10.67 3.87 1.85
CA MET A 71 -11.69 3.52 0.87
C MET A 71 -11.65 2.04 0.46
N VAL A 72 -10.63 1.31 0.90
CA VAL A 72 -10.41 -0.11 0.61
C VAL A 72 -11.12 -0.99 1.63
#